data_AF-A0A7X3VPW4-F1
#
_entry.id   AF-A0A7X3VPW4-F1
#
_cell.length_a   1.000
_cell.length_b   1.000
_cell.length_c   1.000
_cell.angle_alpha   90.00
_cell.angle_beta   90.00
_cell.angle_gamma   90.00
#
_symmetry.space_group_name_H-M   'P 1'
#
loop_
_entity.id
_entity.type
_entity.pdbx_description
1 polymer ?
#
loop_
_entity_poly.entity_id
_entity_poly.type
_entity_poly.pdbx_seq_one_letter_code
_entity_poly.pdbx_strand_id
1 'polypeptide(L)'
;MNSTFQDINLLLMLPLFTILGIAIFFGSCTYSYTFSQENGSSDMRLREEVKFKWRTAPHGSQKYIGPQNAQEIMDALDSDYNSGLLKAEVSVFREVGEKKITTHSSNLTMGEIDARYPRAEWLQLLLDRGITIENFHNYSVHLLKRHTLAFLEDNPDLRHLEIFDIPPTDDWETYKAAYIDKLVKHHHESRKS
;
A
#
# COMPACT_ATOMS: atom_id res chain seq x y z
N MET A 1 16.87 77.70 -8.89
CA MET A 1 17.61 76.71 -8.07
C MET A 1 16.76 75.46 -7.98
N ASN A 2 17.43 74.29 -8.02
CA ASN A 2 16.89 72.91 -8.13
C ASN A 2 16.59 72.52 -9.58
N SER A 3 16.98 71.35 -10.11
CA SER A 3 17.99 70.34 -9.78
C SER A 3 17.98 69.46 -11.04
N THR A 4 19.07 69.44 -11.81
CA THR A 4 19.26 68.55 -12.96
C THR A 4 19.77 67.20 -12.47
N PHE A 5 18.93 66.18 -12.54
CA PHE A 5 19.35 64.78 -12.52
C PHE A 5 18.34 63.98 -13.32
N GLN A 6 18.79 63.37 -14.41
CA GLN A 6 18.53 61.96 -14.79
C GLN A 6 18.74 61.78 -16.29
N ASP A 7 19.90 61.24 -16.61
CA ASP A 7 20.22 60.52 -17.84
C ASP A 7 21.62 59.90 -17.55
N ILE A 8 21.99 58.66 -17.81
CA ILE A 8 21.61 57.63 -18.79
C ILE A 8 22.10 56.29 -18.21
N ASN A 9 21.48 55.18 -18.65
CA ASN A 9 21.97 53.78 -18.66
C ASN A 9 21.28 52.82 -17.69
N LEU A 10 20.06 52.44 -18.03
CA LEU A 10 19.37 51.27 -17.47
C LEU A 10 18.60 50.51 -18.57
N LEU A 11 19.22 50.37 -19.75
CA LEU A 11 18.54 49.89 -20.96
C LEU A 11 19.33 48.86 -21.77
N LEU A 12 20.17 48.04 -21.12
CA LEU A 12 20.93 46.98 -21.81
C LEU A 12 21.18 45.74 -20.93
N MET A 13 20.15 45.24 -20.25
CA MET A 13 20.21 43.97 -19.51
C MET A 13 18.86 43.25 -19.61
N LEU A 14 18.53 42.70 -20.79
CA LEU A 14 17.51 41.64 -21.01
C LEU A 14 17.50 41.34 -22.51
N PRO A 15 17.98 40.16 -22.96
CA PRO A 15 17.13 38.99 -22.93
C PRO A 15 17.92 37.66 -22.85
N LEU A 16 18.30 37.21 -21.65
CA LEU A 16 18.84 35.84 -21.48
C LEU A 16 18.17 35.05 -20.36
N PHE A 17 17.24 35.65 -19.62
CA PHE A 17 16.55 34.99 -18.51
C PHE A 17 15.15 34.46 -18.82
N THR A 18 14.64 34.63 -20.04
CA THR A 18 13.30 34.13 -20.42
C THR A 18 13.29 32.66 -20.87
N ILE A 19 14.43 32.07 -21.23
CA ILE A 19 14.47 30.65 -21.70
C ILE A 19 14.87 29.68 -20.59
N LEU A 20 15.59 30.12 -19.54
CA LEU A 20 15.97 29.25 -18.42
C LEU A 20 14.89 29.15 -17.32
N GLY A 21 13.89 30.04 -17.33
CA GLY A 21 12.81 30.05 -16.34
C GLY A 21 11.65 29.09 -16.61
N ILE A 22 11.54 28.51 -17.82
CA ILE A 22 10.38 27.68 -18.21
C ILE A 22 10.64 26.17 -17.99
N ALA A 23 11.90 25.74 -17.91
CA ALA A 23 12.23 24.32 -17.74
C ALA A 23 12.02 23.79 -16.29
N ILE A 24 11.89 24.66 -15.30
CA ILE A 24 11.77 24.25 -13.88
C ILE A 24 10.29 24.14 -13.44
N PHE A 25 9.32 24.62 -14.23
CA PHE A 25 7.91 24.64 -13.84
C PHE A 25 7.09 23.40 -14.24
N PHE A 26 7.67 22.47 -15.00
CA PHE A 26 7.06 21.15 -15.28
C PHE A 26 7.71 20.03 -14.45
N GLY A 27 8.29 20.38 -13.30
CA GLY A 27 8.69 19.41 -12.28
C GLY A 27 7.45 18.63 -11.84
N SER A 28 7.18 17.52 -12.50
CA SER A 28 6.07 16.64 -12.21
C SER A 28 6.28 16.11 -10.80
N CYS A 29 5.56 16.65 -9.81
CA CYS A 29 5.61 16.14 -8.45
C CYS A 29 5.14 14.69 -8.47
N THR A 30 6.08 13.75 -8.34
CA THR A 30 5.73 12.34 -8.14
C THR A 30 5.38 12.13 -6.68
N TYR A 31 4.26 11.46 -6.42
CA TYR A 31 3.83 11.11 -5.09
C TYR A 31 4.25 9.68 -4.80
N SER A 32 4.96 9.44 -3.70
CA SER A 32 5.29 8.10 -3.23
C SER A 32 4.60 7.82 -1.90
N TYR A 33 4.17 6.58 -1.74
CA TYR A 33 3.57 6.10 -0.49
C TYR A 33 4.12 4.71 -0.18
N THR A 34 4.48 4.49 1.08
CA THR A 34 4.94 3.19 1.56
C THR A 34 4.18 2.88 2.84
N PHE A 35 3.55 1.73 2.86
CA PHE A 35 2.94 1.16 4.05
C PHE A 35 3.71 -0.11 4.40
N SER A 36 4.06 -0.26 5.68
CA SER A 36 4.64 -1.49 6.20
C SER A 36 4.01 -1.86 7.53
N GLN A 37 3.65 -3.13 7.69
CA GLN A 37 3.11 -3.70 8.92
C GLN A 37 3.97 -4.89 9.31
N GLU A 38 4.32 -5.00 10.60
CA GLU A 38 5.00 -6.18 11.15
C GLU A 38 4.04 -6.90 12.10
N ASN A 39 3.92 -8.23 11.95
CA ASN A 39 3.13 -9.08 12.83
C ASN A 39 3.96 -10.31 13.23
N GLY A 40 3.90 -10.72 14.50
CA GLY A 40 4.64 -11.88 15.01
C GLY A 40 5.24 -11.65 16.39
N SER A 41 6.09 -12.58 16.84
CA SER A 41 6.75 -12.54 18.15
C SER A 41 8.07 -11.78 18.09
N SER A 42 8.80 -11.71 19.22
CA SER A 42 10.13 -11.11 19.28
C SER A 42 11.11 -11.75 18.30
N ASP A 43 11.01 -13.06 18.13
CA ASP A 43 12.04 -13.84 17.42
C ASP A 43 11.73 -13.98 15.93
N MET A 44 10.45 -13.91 15.56
CA MET A 44 10.00 -14.07 14.18
C MET A 44 8.87 -13.12 13.85
N ARG A 45 9.07 -12.32 12.79
CA ARG A 45 8.13 -11.31 12.35
C ARG A 45 7.88 -11.41 10.87
N LEU A 46 6.62 -11.38 10.51
CA LEU A 46 6.14 -11.21 9.15
C LEU A 46 5.98 -9.72 8.87
N ARG A 47 6.72 -9.21 7.90
CA ARG A 47 6.57 -7.87 7.33
C ARG A 47 5.72 -7.93 6.08
N GLU A 48 4.66 -7.15 6.07
CA GLU A 48 3.92 -6.80 4.87
C GLU A 48 4.38 -5.42 4.45
N GLU A 49 4.71 -5.24 3.17
CA GLU A 49 5.10 -3.95 2.62
C GLU A 49 4.39 -3.73 1.28
N VAL A 50 3.82 -2.55 1.11
CA VAL A 50 3.31 -2.09 -0.19
C VAL A 50 3.84 -0.70 -0.49
N LYS A 51 4.34 -0.54 -1.71
CA LYS A 51 4.94 0.68 -2.23
C LYS A 51 4.18 1.14 -3.46
N PHE A 52 3.80 2.40 -3.42
CA PHE A 52 3.13 3.08 -4.51
C PHE A 52 3.93 4.30 -4.98
N LYS A 53 3.81 4.61 -6.27
CA LYS A 53 4.32 5.83 -6.89
C LYS A 53 3.37 6.30 -7.98
N TRP A 54 2.78 7.46 -7.78
CA TRP A 54 1.89 8.09 -8.74
C TRP A 54 2.52 9.33 -9.38
N ARG A 55 2.07 9.65 -10.59
CA ARG A 55 2.36 10.94 -11.25
C ARG A 55 1.45 12.07 -10.76
N THR A 56 0.30 11.73 -10.20
CA THR A 56 -0.71 12.65 -9.66
C THR A 56 -1.10 12.14 -8.28
N ALA A 57 -1.40 13.04 -7.34
CA ALA A 57 -1.81 12.62 -6.00
C ALA A 57 -3.01 11.66 -6.13
N PRO A 58 -2.94 10.45 -5.55
CA PRO A 58 -4.10 9.55 -5.54
C PRO A 58 -5.22 10.24 -4.76
N HIS A 59 -6.47 9.85 -5.02
CA HIS A 59 -7.61 10.33 -4.23
C HIS A 59 -7.62 9.81 -2.78
N GLY A 60 -6.49 9.29 -2.28
CA GLY A 60 -6.45 8.35 -1.18
C GLY A 60 -6.73 8.89 0.22
N SER A 61 -6.82 10.21 0.39
CA SER A 61 -7.33 10.81 1.63
C SER A 61 -8.84 11.04 1.63
N GLN A 62 -9.49 10.95 0.46
CA GLN A 62 -10.93 11.12 0.37
C GLN A 62 -11.63 9.88 0.92
N LYS A 63 -12.62 10.14 1.78
CA LYS A 63 -13.50 9.10 2.27
C LYS A 63 -14.36 8.59 1.12
N TYR A 64 -14.29 7.29 0.86
CA TYR A 64 -15.22 6.61 -0.03
C TYR A 64 -16.61 6.56 0.62
N ILE A 65 -17.60 7.12 -0.08
CA ILE A 65 -18.99 7.22 0.37
C ILE A 65 -19.95 6.40 -0.51
N GLY A 66 -19.41 5.63 -1.46
CA GLY A 66 -20.20 4.80 -2.36
C GLY A 66 -20.70 3.52 -1.70
N PRO A 67 -21.46 2.71 -2.44
CA PRO A 67 -21.95 1.42 -1.96
C PRO A 67 -20.81 0.50 -1.50
N GLN A 68 -21.04 -0.25 -0.42
CA GLN A 68 -20.09 -1.22 0.12
C GLN A 68 -20.28 -2.58 -0.56
N ASN A 69 -20.01 -2.64 -1.87
CA ASN A 69 -19.91 -3.90 -2.63
C ASN A 69 -18.62 -3.90 -3.46
N ALA A 70 -18.13 -5.09 -3.81
CA ALA A 70 -16.83 -5.24 -4.44
C ALA A 70 -16.71 -4.48 -5.78
N GLN A 71 -17.74 -4.53 -6.62
CA GLN A 71 -17.73 -3.92 -7.94
C GLN A 71 -17.59 -2.39 -7.85
N GLU A 72 -18.44 -1.73 -7.06
CA GLU A 72 -18.42 -0.26 -6.92
C GLU A 72 -17.10 0.24 -6.28
N ILE A 73 -16.56 -0.52 -5.32
CA ILE A 73 -15.28 -0.20 -4.69
C ILE A 73 -14.14 -0.33 -5.71
N MET A 74 -14.13 -1.39 -6.50
CA MET A 74 -13.13 -1.60 -7.56
C MET A 74 -13.22 -0.50 -8.61
N ASP A 75 -14.42 -0.19 -9.11
CA ASP A 75 -14.62 0.88 -10.10
C ASP A 75 -14.12 2.23 -9.60
N ALA A 76 -14.27 2.51 -8.30
CA ALA A 76 -13.80 3.74 -7.69
C ALA A 76 -12.28 3.79 -7.43
N LEU A 77 -11.64 2.67 -7.08
CA LEU A 77 -10.28 2.67 -6.50
C LEU A 77 -9.23 1.90 -7.31
N ASP A 78 -9.61 1.05 -8.25
CA ASP A 78 -8.65 0.19 -8.98
C ASP A 78 -7.72 0.97 -9.89
N SER A 79 -8.18 2.04 -10.52
CA SER A 79 -7.34 2.86 -11.38
C SER A 79 -6.15 3.42 -10.60
N ASP A 80 -6.41 3.99 -9.42
CA ASP A 80 -5.36 4.51 -8.53
C ASP A 80 -4.46 3.39 -8.01
N TYR A 81 -5.04 2.24 -7.66
CA TYR A 81 -4.26 1.11 -7.14
C TYR A 81 -3.31 0.55 -8.20
N ASN A 82 -3.85 0.21 -9.38
CA ASN A 82 -3.09 -0.43 -10.46
C ASN A 82 -2.05 0.51 -11.07
N SER A 83 -2.37 1.80 -11.22
CA SER A 83 -1.42 2.77 -11.79
C SER A 83 -0.31 3.15 -10.81
N GLY A 84 -0.58 3.10 -9.51
CA GLY A 84 0.36 3.47 -8.47
C GLY A 84 1.26 2.33 -8.00
N LEU A 85 0.80 1.08 -8.05
CA LEU A 85 1.49 -0.02 -7.41
C LEU A 85 2.87 -0.24 -8.06
N LEU A 86 3.93 -0.03 -7.28
CA LEU A 86 5.29 -0.36 -7.69
C LEU A 86 5.70 -1.75 -7.21
N LYS A 87 5.32 -2.07 -5.98
CA LYS A 87 5.77 -3.28 -5.30
C LYS A 87 4.77 -3.63 -4.19
N ALA A 88 4.45 -4.90 -4.10
CA ALA A 88 3.85 -5.51 -2.92
C ALA A 88 4.75 -6.68 -2.54
N GLU A 89 5.26 -6.68 -1.31
CA GLU A 89 6.15 -7.72 -0.82
C GLU A 89 5.68 -8.16 0.55
N VAL A 90 5.71 -9.47 0.75
CA VAL A 90 5.53 -10.08 2.07
C VAL A 90 6.80 -10.85 2.35
N SER A 91 7.38 -10.59 3.51
CA SER A 91 8.63 -11.23 3.92
C SER A 91 8.54 -11.63 5.38
N VAL A 92 9.19 -12.73 5.73
CA VAL A 92 9.40 -13.12 7.11
C VAL A 92 10.85 -12.92 7.44
N PHE A 93 11.12 -12.31 8.58
CA PHE A 93 12.45 -12.14 9.11
C PHE A 93 12.55 -12.71 10.51
N ARG A 94 13.72 -13.28 10.80
CA ARG A 94 14.13 -13.74 12.12
C ARG A 94 15.11 -12.74 12.70
N GLU A 95 14.93 -12.38 13.97
CA GLU A 95 15.92 -11.60 14.70
C GLU A 95 16.96 -12.56 15.30
N VAL A 96 18.24 -12.36 14.96
CA VAL A 96 19.37 -13.13 15.50
C VAL A 96 20.38 -12.13 16.07
N GLY A 97 20.33 -11.94 17.39
CA GLY A 97 21.02 -10.82 18.05
C GLY A 97 20.44 -9.49 17.57
N GLU A 98 21.29 -8.56 17.14
CA GLU A 98 20.87 -7.25 16.60
C GLU A 98 20.59 -7.27 15.08
N LYS A 99 20.68 -8.44 14.44
CA LYS A 99 20.53 -8.56 12.98
C LYS A 99 19.17 -9.13 12.59
N LYS A 100 18.48 -8.44 11.68
CA LYS A 100 17.30 -8.98 10.96
C LYS A 100 17.76 -9.80 9.77
N ILE A 101 17.38 -11.07 9.74
CA ILE A 101 17.66 -11.99 8.63
C ILE A 101 16.34 -12.32 7.96
N THR A 102 16.16 -11.90 6.70
CA THR A 102 15.02 -12.34 5.89
C THR A 102 15.15 -13.82 5.61
N THR A 103 14.20 -14.61 6.11
CA THR A 103 14.16 -16.06 5.92
C THR A 103 13.32 -16.43 4.71
N HIS A 104 12.23 -15.70 4.46
CA HIS A 104 11.34 -15.89 3.32
C HIS A 104 10.93 -14.54 2.74
N SER A 105 10.77 -14.45 1.43
CA SER A 105 10.17 -13.29 0.76
C SER A 105 9.39 -13.74 -0.47
N SER A 106 8.28 -13.06 -0.73
CA SER A 106 7.44 -13.26 -1.91
C SER A 106 7.86 -12.35 -3.06
N ASN A 107 7.98 -12.93 -4.25
CA ASN A 107 8.04 -12.20 -5.52
C ASN A 107 6.79 -12.44 -6.39
N LEU A 108 5.67 -12.80 -5.77
CA LEU A 108 4.42 -13.09 -6.47
C LEU A 108 3.95 -11.86 -7.26
N THR A 109 3.59 -12.10 -8.51
CA THR A 109 2.99 -11.10 -9.38
C THR A 109 1.51 -10.89 -9.04
N MET A 110 0.95 -9.74 -9.41
CA MET A 110 -0.49 -9.50 -9.26
C MET A 110 -1.33 -10.55 -9.99
N GLY A 111 -0.88 -11.00 -11.18
CA GLY A 111 -1.59 -12.01 -11.95
C GLY A 111 -1.66 -13.37 -11.25
N GLU A 112 -0.57 -13.80 -10.60
CA GLU A 112 -0.57 -15.02 -9.78
C GLU A 112 -1.50 -14.89 -8.58
N ILE A 113 -1.55 -13.72 -7.96
CA ILE A 113 -2.40 -13.49 -6.78
C ILE A 113 -3.86 -13.38 -7.17
N ASP A 114 -4.19 -12.68 -8.25
CA ASP A 114 -5.56 -12.57 -8.77
C ASP A 114 -6.06 -13.94 -9.29
N ALA A 115 -5.18 -14.85 -9.72
CA ALA A 115 -5.55 -16.21 -10.10
C ALA A 115 -5.95 -17.09 -8.90
N ARG A 116 -5.34 -16.88 -7.72
CA ARG A 116 -5.65 -17.63 -6.49
C ARG A 116 -6.73 -16.99 -5.65
N TYR A 117 -6.70 -15.66 -5.56
CA TYR A 117 -7.58 -14.82 -4.76
C TYR A 117 -8.11 -13.67 -5.62
N PRO A 118 -9.07 -13.93 -6.52
CA PRO A 118 -9.65 -12.91 -7.39
C PRO A 118 -10.12 -11.70 -6.57
N ARG A 119 -9.79 -10.51 -7.05
CA ARG A 119 -9.99 -9.26 -6.31
C ARG A 119 -11.44 -9.03 -5.89
N ALA A 120 -12.36 -9.21 -6.82
CA ALA A 120 -13.79 -9.03 -6.57
C ALA A 120 -14.30 -10.01 -5.50
N GLU A 121 -13.94 -11.29 -5.62
CA GLU A 121 -14.35 -12.33 -4.67
C GLU A 121 -13.78 -12.09 -3.28
N TRP A 122 -12.50 -11.72 -3.19
CA TRP A 122 -11.86 -11.39 -1.92
C TRP A 122 -12.49 -10.18 -1.24
N LEU A 123 -12.72 -9.09 -1.98
CA LEU A 123 -13.35 -7.91 -1.43
C LEU A 123 -14.76 -8.23 -0.95
N GLN A 124 -15.54 -8.95 -1.76
CA GLN A 124 -16.90 -9.32 -1.37
C GLN A 124 -16.89 -10.18 -0.10
N LEU A 125 -15.98 -11.15 0.01
CA LEU A 125 -15.79 -11.97 1.21
C LEU A 125 -15.51 -11.12 2.46
N LEU A 126 -14.66 -10.09 2.36
CA LEU A 126 -14.37 -9.21 3.49
C LEU A 126 -15.58 -8.32 3.86
N LEU A 127 -16.29 -7.80 2.84
CA LEU A 127 -17.48 -6.97 3.03
C LEU A 127 -18.62 -7.76 3.68
N ASP A 128 -18.86 -9.00 3.25
CA ASP A 128 -19.85 -9.91 3.83
C ASP A 128 -19.55 -10.24 5.29
N ARG A 129 -18.28 -10.14 5.70
CA ARG A 129 -17.81 -10.31 7.08
C ARG A 129 -17.81 -9.00 7.90
N GLY A 130 -18.34 -7.91 7.33
CA GLY A 130 -18.52 -6.64 8.03
C GLY A 130 -17.30 -5.72 8.04
N ILE A 131 -16.28 -6.00 7.24
CA ILE A 131 -15.20 -5.05 6.97
C ILE A 131 -15.76 -3.97 6.03
N THR A 132 -15.50 -2.71 6.33
CA THR A 132 -15.88 -1.59 5.43
C THR A 132 -14.63 -0.95 4.83
N ILE A 133 -14.70 -0.59 3.54
CA ILE A 133 -13.65 0.15 2.86
C ILE A 133 -13.99 1.63 2.89
N GLU A 134 -13.23 2.40 3.67
CA GLU A 134 -13.52 3.83 3.86
C GLU A 134 -12.68 4.75 2.99
N ASN A 135 -11.55 4.28 2.44
CA ASN A 135 -10.64 5.06 1.61
C ASN A 135 -9.66 4.13 0.88
N PHE A 136 -8.83 4.72 0.02
CA PHE A 136 -7.78 4.03 -0.72
C PHE A 136 -6.78 3.31 0.18
N HIS A 137 -6.44 3.89 1.35
CA HIS A 137 -5.51 3.25 2.26
C HIS A 137 -6.07 1.93 2.79
N ASN A 138 -7.31 1.91 3.29
CA ASN A 138 -7.99 0.69 3.71
C ASN A 138 -8.07 -0.32 2.56
N TYR A 139 -8.47 0.14 1.37
CA TYR A 139 -8.52 -0.69 0.17
C TYR A 139 -7.20 -1.39 -0.11
N SER A 140 -6.11 -0.63 -0.22
CA SER A 140 -4.77 -1.15 -0.52
C SER A 140 -4.26 -2.12 0.55
N VAL A 141 -4.48 -1.83 1.84
CA VAL A 141 -4.12 -2.72 2.95
C VAL A 141 -4.88 -4.04 2.86
N HIS A 142 -6.20 -4.01 2.61
CA HIS A 142 -7.00 -5.22 2.49
C HIS A 142 -6.65 -6.04 1.24
N LEU A 143 -6.24 -5.40 0.14
CA LEU A 143 -5.71 -6.12 -1.02
C LEU A 143 -4.35 -6.75 -0.75
N LEU A 144 -3.48 -6.10 0.03
CA LEU A 144 -2.18 -6.66 0.44
C LEU A 144 -2.35 -7.95 1.25
N LYS A 145 -3.43 -8.08 2.04
CA LYS A 145 -3.72 -9.32 2.80
C LYS A 145 -3.88 -10.56 1.91
N ARG A 146 -4.30 -10.40 0.65
CA ARG A 146 -4.29 -11.52 -0.33
C ARG A 146 -2.87 -11.97 -0.68
N HIS A 147 -1.93 -11.03 -0.78
CA HIS A 147 -0.53 -11.34 -1.03
C HIS A 147 0.05 -12.13 0.13
N THR A 148 -0.29 -11.72 1.36
CA THR A 148 0.10 -12.44 2.59
C THR A 148 -0.47 -13.84 2.61
N LEU A 149 -1.75 -14.00 2.26
CA LEU A 149 -2.37 -15.32 2.21
C LEU A 149 -1.72 -16.22 1.15
N ALA A 150 -1.50 -15.74 -0.07
CA ALA A 150 -0.80 -16.49 -1.12
C ALA A 150 0.64 -16.86 -0.73
N PHE A 151 1.35 -15.96 -0.06
CA PHE A 151 2.67 -16.23 0.46
C PHE A 151 2.67 -17.32 1.54
N LEU A 152 1.68 -17.32 2.46
CA LEU A 152 1.55 -18.36 3.49
C LEU A 152 1.13 -19.71 2.90
N GLU A 153 0.37 -19.71 1.80
CA GLU A 153 0.04 -20.90 1.03
C GLU A 153 1.29 -21.57 0.44
N ASP A 154 2.21 -20.77 -0.10
CA ASP A 154 3.47 -21.24 -0.70
C ASP A 154 4.52 -21.67 0.33
N ASN A 155 4.34 -21.31 1.61
CA ASN A 155 5.31 -21.54 2.68
C ASN A 155 4.62 -22.23 3.87
N PRO A 156 4.26 -23.52 3.74
CA PRO A 156 3.44 -24.22 4.73
C PRO A 156 4.10 -24.33 6.10
N ASP A 157 5.43 -24.30 6.18
CA ASP A 157 6.21 -24.29 7.41
C ASP A 157 5.93 -23.04 8.27
N LEU A 158 5.62 -21.90 7.65
CA LEU A 158 5.28 -20.67 8.35
C LEU A 158 3.94 -20.77 9.12
N ARG A 159 3.05 -21.68 8.73
CA ARG A 159 1.76 -21.90 9.39
C ARG A 159 1.92 -22.50 10.79
N HIS A 160 3.08 -23.09 11.09
CA HIS A 160 3.40 -23.65 12.41
C HIS A 160 4.11 -22.67 13.33
N LEU A 161 4.36 -21.44 12.87
CA LEU A 161 5.12 -20.43 13.60
C LEU A 161 4.20 -19.47 14.38
N GLU A 162 2.93 -19.85 14.56
CA GLU A 162 1.88 -19.10 15.27
C GLU A 162 1.79 -17.62 14.86
N ILE A 163 2.17 -17.32 13.61
CA ILE A 163 2.09 -15.97 13.05
C ILE A 163 0.61 -15.54 13.08
N PHE A 164 0.35 -14.33 13.58
CA PHE A 164 -1.00 -13.77 13.83
C PHE A 164 -1.80 -14.42 14.98
N ASP A 165 -1.13 -15.14 15.89
CA ASP A 165 -1.75 -15.92 16.96
C ASP A 165 -2.81 -16.90 16.41
N ILE A 166 -2.50 -17.51 15.26
CA ILE A 166 -3.29 -18.57 14.63
C ILE A 166 -2.66 -19.91 15.06
N PRO A 167 -3.45 -20.83 15.65
CA PRO A 167 -2.93 -22.13 16.06
C PRO A 167 -2.28 -22.88 14.88
N PRO A 168 -1.19 -23.63 15.11
CA PRO A 168 -0.56 -24.44 14.08
C PRO A 168 -1.53 -25.45 13.49
N THR A 169 -1.56 -25.56 12.16
CA THR A 169 -2.36 -26.55 11.45
C THR A 169 -1.77 -26.87 10.08
N ASP A 170 -1.87 -28.14 9.68
CA ASP A 170 -1.49 -28.60 8.34
C ASP A 170 -2.58 -28.30 7.30
N ASP A 171 -3.83 -28.18 7.74
CA ASP A 171 -4.99 -27.93 6.88
C ASP A 171 -5.04 -26.48 6.42
N TRP A 172 -4.88 -26.28 5.11
CA TRP A 172 -4.85 -24.96 4.49
C TRP A 172 -6.17 -24.22 4.66
N GLU A 173 -7.32 -24.88 4.47
CA GLU A 173 -8.61 -24.21 4.53
C GLU A 173 -8.94 -23.76 5.96
N THR A 174 -8.59 -24.57 6.97
CA THR A 174 -8.69 -24.17 8.39
C THR A 174 -7.79 -22.96 8.68
N TYR A 175 -6.53 -22.96 8.22
CA TYR A 175 -5.62 -21.83 8.44
C TYR A 175 -6.13 -20.55 7.78
N LYS A 176 -6.56 -20.65 6.53
CA LYS A 176 -7.12 -19.53 5.74
C LYS A 176 -8.35 -18.93 6.41
N ALA A 177 -9.28 -19.76 6.91
CA ALA A 177 -10.45 -19.30 7.64
C ALA A 177 -10.04 -18.53 8.92
N ALA A 178 -9.12 -19.09 9.71
CA ALA A 178 -8.63 -18.44 10.92
C ALA A 178 -7.92 -17.11 10.63
N TYR A 179 -7.16 -17.05 9.53
CA TYR A 179 -6.52 -15.81 9.07
C TYR A 179 -7.55 -14.73 8.74
N ILE A 180 -8.59 -15.07 7.97
CA ILE A 180 -9.67 -14.12 7.64
C ILE A 180 -10.40 -13.66 8.90
N ASP A 181 -10.72 -14.57 9.83
CA ASP A 181 -11.39 -14.22 11.08
C ASP A 181 -10.51 -13.27 11.93
N LYS A 182 -9.19 -13.45 11.93
CA LYS A 182 -8.25 -12.51 12.58
C LYS A 182 -8.26 -11.13 11.92
N LEU A 183 -8.31 -11.05 10.59
CA LEU A 183 -8.42 -9.76 9.88
C LEU A 183 -9.70 -9.03 10.27
N VAL A 184 -10.83 -9.73 10.28
CA VAL A 184 -12.14 -9.19 10.66
C VAL A 184 -12.13 -8.70 12.11
N LYS A 185 -11.60 -9.52 13.03
CA LYS A 185 -11.47 -9.16 14.44
C LYS A 185 -10.62 -7.89 14.61
N HIS A 186 -9.44 -7.84 14.00
CA HIS A 186 -8.54 -6.69 14.09
C HIS A 186 -9.19 -5.41 13.54
N HIS A 187 -9.91 -5.50 12.42
CA HIS A 187 -10.67 -4.38 11.87
C HIS A 187 -11.68 -3.85 12.89
N HIS A 188 -12.49 -4.71 13.50
CA HIS A 188 -13.47 -4.29 14.51
C HIS A 188 -12.84 -3.71 15.78
N GLU A 189 -11.69 -4.21 16.20
CA GLU A 189 -10.96 -3.67 17.35
C GLU A 189 -10.41 -2.27 17.07
N SER A 190 -9.82 -2.04 15.90
CA SER A 190 -9.30 -0.71 15.50
C SER A 190 -10.38 0.37 15.35
N ARG A 191 -11.65 -0.02 15.22
CA ARG A 191 -12.79 0.92 15.14
C ARG A 191 -13.34 1.33 16.50
N LYS A 192 -12.98 0.60 17.57
CA LYS A 192 -13.46 0.86 18.94
C LYS A 192 -12.51 1.76 19.72
N SER A 193 -11.26 1.87 19.29
CA SER A 193 -10.21 2.75 19.84
C SER A 193 -10.33 4.17 19.30
#